data_AF-A0A954GT98-F1
#
_entry.id   AF-A0A954GT98-F1
#
_cell.length_a   1.000
_cell.length_b   1.000
_cell.length_c   1.000
_cell.angle_alpha   90.00
_cell.angle_beta   90.00
_cell.angle_gamma   90.00
#
_symmetry.space_group_name_H-M   'P 1'
#
loop_
_entity.id
_entity.type
_entity.pdbx_description
1 polymer ?
#
loop_
_entity_poly.entity_id
_entity_poly.type
_entity_poly.pdbx_seq_one_letter_code
_entity_poly.pdbx_strand_id
1 'polypeptide(L)'
;LQKLKDFVAKYGDHYRYYDAQQLLADLALGANDTSTADAAYVVLEQSPWADYQLAGKNGQGFSRLSKNDVAGARNIFNAVAQTQSANPQENARRLEGMVGQAECLERESKYTEAVDILNKVVEEARAEDSRILALAYLKQGDCLAADGQHVKAAILAYLHVDVIPSLAAHADLHAEALYNLSKLWLAVNQPQRSADASTSLQTNYSTSEWAQKLNQ
;
A
#
# COMPACT_ATOMS: atom_id res chain seq x y z
N LEU A 1 18.43 -7.88 3.08
CA LEU A 1 18.91 -7.15 1.89
C LEU A 1 20.09 -7.85 1.19
N GLN A 2 21.23 -8.09 1.86
CA GLN A 2 22.44 -8.65 1.20
C GLN A 2 22.19 -9.95 0.41
N LYS A 3 21.48 -10.93 1.01
CA LYS A 3 21.16 -12.20 0.35
C LYS A 3 20.40 -12.03 -0.99
N LEU A 4 19.52 -11.02 -1.08
CA LEU A 4 18.79 -10.73 -2.32
C LEU A 4 19.72 -10.08 -3.35
N LYS A 5 20.57 -9.12 -2.92
CA LYS A 5 21.60 -8.51 -3.77
C LYS A 5 22.51 -9.59 -4.38
N ASP A 6 22.97 -10.54 -3.56
CA ASP A 6 23.82 -11.65 -4.01
C ASP A 6 23.08 -12.58 -4.99
N PHE A 7 21.80 -12.88 -4.73
CA PHE A 7 21.00 -13.73 -5.59
C PHE A 7 20.80 -13.10 -6.97
N VAL A 8 20.33 -11.85 -7.05
CA VAL A 8 20.05 -11.19 -8.35
C VAL A 8 21.33 -10.94 -9.15
N ALA A 9 22.47 -10.72 -8.48
CA ALA A 9 23.75 -10.56 -9.15
C ALA A 9 24.26 -11.88 -9.78
N LYS A 10 23.99 -13.02 -9.12
CA LYS A 10 24.51 -14.32 -9.54
C LYS A 10 23.59 -15.09 -10.48
N TYR A 11 22.27 -14.87 -10.40
CA TYR A 11 21.26 -15.71 -11.02
C TYR A 11 20.28 -14.90 -11.90
N GLY A 12 20.82 -14.17 -12.88
CA GLY A 12 20.05 -13.30 -13.78
C GLY A 12 19.10 -14.02 -14.75
N ASP A 13 19.34 -15.31 -14.99
CA ASP A 13 18.56 -16.19 -15.88
C ASP A 13 17.58 -17.11 -15.12
N HIS A 14 17.55 -17.02 -13.79
CA HIS A 14 16.68 -17.85 -12.98
C HIS A 14 15.21 -17.45 -13.14
N TYR A 15 14.30 -18.44 -13.15
CA TYR A 15 12.86 -18.18 -13.37
C TYR A 15 12.19 -17.27 -12.31
N ARG A 16 12.84 -17.09 -11.15
CA ARG A 16 12.44 -16.17 -10.07
C ARG A 16 13.18 -14.83 -10.08
N TYR A 17 13.93 -14.52 -11.13
CA TYR A 17 14.78 -13.34 -11.15
C TYR A 17 13.99 -12.06 -10.93
N TYR A 18 12.88 -11.87 -11.65
CA TYR A 18 12.05 -10.67 -11.52
C TYR A 18 11.29 -10.63 -10.19
N ASP A 19 10.80 -11.77 -9.68
CA ASP A 19 10.26 -11.84 -8.31
C ASP A 19 11.29 -11.38 -7.27
N ALA A 20 12.55 -11.79 -7.43
CA ALA A 20 13.64 -11.42 -6.54
C ALA A 20 14.02 -9.94 -6.69
N GLN A 21 13.96 -9.38 -7.90
CA GLN A 21 14.16 -7.95 -8.14
C GLN A 21 13.06 -7.11 -7.47
N GLN A 22 11.79 -7.53 -7.57
CA GLN A 22 10.70 -6.84 -6.89
C GLN A 22 10.88 -6.88 -5.36
N LEU A 23 11.15 -8.05 -4.80
CA LEU A 23 11.38 -8.17 -3.36
C LEU A 23 12.60 -7.38 -2.89
N LEU A 24 13.66 -7.33 -3.70
CA LEU A 24 14.83 -6.49 -3.43
C LEU A 24 14.44 -5.00 -3.41
N ALA A 25 13.65 -4.56 -4.39
CA ALA A 25 13.23 -3.18 -4.52
C ALA A 25 12.35 -2.74 -3.34
N ASP A 26 11.32 -3.52 -3.03
CA ASP A 26 10.36 -3.23 -1.95
C ASP A 26 11.06 -3.20 -0.58
N LEU A 27 11.96 -4.16 -0.32
CA LEU A 27 12.74 -4.19 0.92
C LEU A 27 13.75 -3.04 1.01
N ALA A 28 14.37 -2.66 -0.11
CA ALA A 28 15.29 -1.53 -0.16
C ALA A 28 14.54 -0.22 0.11
N LEU A 29 13.35 -0.05 -0.47
CA LEU A 29 12.51 1.13 -0.25
C LEU A 29 12.09 1.24 1.22
N GLY A 30 11.62 0.15 1.84
CA GLY A 30 11.31 0.11 3.27
C GLY A 30 12.51 0.37 4.19
N ALA A 31 13.73 0.10 3.71
CA ALA A 31 14.97 0.42 4.40
C ALA A 31 15.51 1.84 4.08
N ASN A 32 14.76 2.66 3.34
CA ASN A 32 15.18 3.96 2.79
C ASN A 32 16.42 3.90 1.86
N ASP A 33 16.81 2.73 1.37
CA ASP A 33 17.84 2.52 0.34
C ASP A 33 17.22 2.76 -1.05
N THR A 34 16.81 4.00 -1.30
CA THR A 34 16.08 4.38 -2.53
C THR A 34 16.90 4.16 -3.81
N SER A 35 18.24 4.23 -3.72
CA SER A 35 19.11 3.95 -4.87
C SER A 35 19.02 2.48 -5.30
N THR A 36 19.05 1.55 -4.35
CA THR A 36 18.88 0.12 -4.67
C THR A 36 17.46 -0.15 -5.16
N ALA A 37 16.46 0.47 -4.53
CA ALA A 37 15.06 0.31 -4.91
C ALA A 37 14.83 0.73 -6.37
N ASP A 38 15.24 1.95 -6.73
CA ASP A 38 15.06 2.48 -8.08
C ASP A 38 15.76 1.62 -9.13
N ALA A 39 16.99 1.17 -8.86
CA ALA A 39 17.74 0.31 -9.77
C ALA A 39 17.01 -1.02 -10.03
N ALA A 40 16.46 -1.65 -8.99
CA ALA A 40 15.72 -2.90 -9.11
C ALA A 40 14.37 -2.72 -9.81
N TYR A 41 13.65 -1.61 -9.56
CA TYR A 41 12.41 -1.30 -10.30
C TYR A 41 12.65 -1.03 -11.79
N VAL A 42 13.78 -0.41 -12.16
CA VAL A 42 14.18 -0.26 -13.57
C VAL A 42 14.37 -1.61 -14.25
N VAL A 43 14.95 -2.60 -13.55
CA VAL A 43 15.09 -3.96 -14.11
C VAL A 43 13.71 -4.60 -14.36
N LEU A 44 12.75 -4.41 -13.45
CA LEU A 44 11.38 -4.88 -13.66
C LEU A 44 10.70 -4.21 -14.85
N GLU A 45 10.88 -2.90 -15.02
CA GLU A 45 10.34 -2.14 -16.15
C GLU A 45 10.89 -2.62 -17.51
N GLN A 46 12.12 -3.16 -17.53
CA GLN A 46 12.75 -3.72 -18.72
C GLN A 46 12.39 -5.20 -18.98
N SER A 47 11.59 -5.80 -18.10
CA SER A 47 11.18 -7.20 -18.26
C SER A 47 10.34 -7.43 -19.52
N PRO A 48 10.29 -8.66 -20.06
CA PRO A 48 9.47 -8.97 -21.22
C PRO A 48 7.97 -9.20 -20.89
N TRP A 49 7.58 -9.18 -19.61
CA TRP A 49 6.19 -9.43 -19.18
C TRP A 49 5.54 -8.17 -18.62
N ALA A 50 4.35 -7.85 -19.11
CA ALA A 50 3.67 -6.59 -18.81
C ALA A 50 3.37 -6.41 -17.32
N ASP A 51 3.07 -7.48 -16.58
CA ASP A 51 2.82 -7.41 -15.14
C ASP A 51 4.06 -6.95 -14.36
N TYR A 52 5.25 -7.47 -14.68
CA TYR A 52 6.50 -6.98 -14.09
C TYR A 52 6.82 -5.56 -14.55
N GLN A 53 6.55 -5.20 -15.80
CA GLN A 53 6.72 -3.81 -16.26
C GLN A 53 5.88 -2.83 -15.46
N LEU A 54 4.61 -3.16 -15.21
CA LEU A 54 3.71 -2.36 -14.39
C LEU A 54 4.14 -2.34 -12.92
N ALA A 55 4.61 -3.47 -12.37
CA ALA A 55 5.15 -3.52 -11.02
C ALA A 55 6.37 -2.60 -10.86
N GLY A 56 7.28 -2.58 -11.84
CA GLY A 56 8.41 -1.65 -11.87
C GLY A 56 7.97 -0.19 -11.85
N LYS A 57 6.98 0.17 -12.67
CA LYS A 57 6.41 1.53 -12.69
C LYS A 57 5.75 1.89 -11.36
N ASN A 58 4.91 1.02 -10.80
CA ASN A 58 4.30 1.27 -9.48
C ASN A 58 5.34 1.54 -8.41
N GLY A 59 6.38 0.70 -8.36
CA GLY A 59 7.50 0.86 -7.43
C GLY A 59 8.24 2.18 -7.58
N GLN A 60 8.51 2.62 -8.81
CA GLN A 60 9.09 3.95 -9.06
C GLN A 60 8.15 5.07 -8.60
N GLY A 61 6.83 4.92 -8.79
CA GLY A 61 5.82 5.84 -8.27
C GLY A 61 5.89 5.97 -6.75
N PHE A 62 5.92 4.85 -6.02
CA PHE A 62 6.04 4.85 -4.57
C PHE A 62 7.40 5.38 -4.09
N SER A 63 8.48 5.06 -4.80
CA SER A 63 9.81 5.64 -4.53
C SER A 63 9.78 7.17 -4.63
N ARG A 64 9.14 7.73 -5.67
CA ARG A 64 8.95 9.18 -5.79
C ARG A 64 8.11 9.76 -4.66
N LEU A 65 7.02 9.10 -4.26
CA LEU A 65 6.22 9.52 -3.11
C LEU A 65 7.04 9.53 -1.81
N SER A 66 7.89 8.52 -1.58
CA SER A 66 8.77 8.48 -0.40
C SER A 66 9.73 9.68 -0.33
N LYS A 67 10.09 10.25 -1.50
CA LYS A 67 10.94 11.43 -1.66
C LYS A 67 10.14 12.74 -1.73
N ASN A 68 8.83 12.68 -1.46
CA ASN A 68 7.90 13.80 -1.55
C ASN A 68 7.75 14.41 -2.98
N ASP A 69 8.15 13.69 -4.02
CA ASP A 69 7.91 14.04 -5.42
C ASP A 69 6.50 13.60 -5.85
N VAL A 70 5.49 14.28 -5.31
CA VAL A 70 4.07 13.94 -5.53
C VAL A 70 3.69 14.09 -7.01
N ALA A 71 4.18 15.13 -7.68
CA ALA A 71 3.87 15.37 -9.09
C ALA A 71 4.48 14.28 -10.01
N GLY A 72 5.75 13.92 -9.77
CA GLY A 72 6.40 12.85 -10.52
C GLY A 72 5.75 11.49 -10.28
N ALA A 73 5.39 11.18 -9.03
CA ALA A 73 4.67 9.95 -8.71
C ALA A 73 3.30 9.88 -9.39
N ARG A 74 2.53 10.98 -9.33
CA ARG A 74 1.20 11.05 -9.93
C ARG A 74 1.23 10.80 -11.43
N ASN A 75 2.24 11.33 -12.14
CA ASN A 75 2.40 11.08 -13.57
C ASN A 75 2.60 9.58 -13.87
N ILE A 76 3.41 8.89 -13.06
CA ILE A 76 3.64 7.44 -13.20
C ILE A 76 2.36 6.67 -12.93
N PHE A 77 1.68 6.94 -11.81
CA PHE A 77 0.46 6.23 -11.44
C PHE A 77 -0.69 6.47 -12.42
N ASN A 78 -0.83 7.69 -12.94
CA ASN A 78 -1.81 7.98 -14.01
C ASN A 78 -1.54 7.13 -15.25
N ALA A 79 -0.27 6.97 -15.66
CA ALA A 79 0.09 6.16 -16.82
C ALA A 79 -0.21 4.67 -16.58
N VAL A 80 0.05 4.15 -15.37
CA VAL A 80 -0.30 2.78 -15.01
C VAL A 80 -1.82 2.59 -15.01
N ALA A 81 -2.57 3.48 -14.37
CA ALA A 81 -4.03 3.41 -14.26
C ALA A 81 -4.74 3.41 -15.63
N GLN A 82 -4.13 4.02 -16.65
CA GLN A 82 -4.64 4.05 -18.03
C GLN A 82 -4.29 2.81 -18.86
N THR A 83 -3.47 1.90 -18.36
CA THR A 83 -3.08 0.70 -19.10
C THR A 83 -4.26 -0.27 -19.19
N GLN A 84 -4.50 -0.84 -20.37
CA GLN A 84 -5.48 -1.90 -20.51
C GLN A 84 -4.88 -3.23 -20.06
N SER A 85 -5.45 -3.83 -19.02
CA SER A 85 -5.01 -5.12 -18.49
C SER A 85 -5.54 -6.27 -19.34
N ALA A 86 -4.67 -7.17 -19.78
CA ALA A 86 -5.04 -8.35 -20.57
C ALA A 86 -5.35 -9.59 -19.72
N ASN A 87 -4.88 -9.61 -18.47
CA ASN A 87 -5.05 -10.74 -17.54
C ASN A 87 -5.19 -10.24 -16.09
N PRO A 88 -5.55 -11.13 -15.14
CA PRO A 88 -5.77 -10.74 -13.75
C PRO A 88 -4.54 -10.17 -13.05
N GLN A 89 -3.33 -10.63 -13.39
CA GLN A 89 -2.07 -10.16 -12.81
C GLN A 89 -1.79 -8.72 -13.21
N GLU A 90 -1.93 -8.41 -14.50
CA GLU A 90 -1.84 -7.03 -15.01
C GLU A 90 -2.93 -6.14 -14.41
N ASN A 91 -4.14 -6.67 -14.20
CA ASN A 91 -5.21 -5.93 -13.55
C ASN A 91 -4.85 -5.58 -12.12
N ALA A 92 -4.33 -6.54 -11.34
CA ALA A 92 -3.86 -6.28 -9.99
C ALA A 92 -2.79 -5.17 -9.96
N ARG A 93 -1.85 -5.15 -10.91
CA ARG A 93 -0.85 -4.06 -11.02
C ARG A 93 -1.45 -2.72 -11.39
N ARG A 94 -2.43 -2.70 -12.29
CA ARG A 94 -3.16 -1.47 -12.61
C ARG A 94 -3.88 -0.92 -11.37
N LEU A 95 -4.56 -1.78 -10.61
CA LEU A 95 -5.26 -1.40 -9.39
C LEU A 95 -4.31 -0.90 -8.29
N GLU A 96 -3.14 -1.53 -8.13
CA GLU A 96 -2.07 -1.03 -7.27
C GLU A 96 -1.62 0.40 -7.68
N GLY A 97 -1.52 0.67 -8.98
CA GLY A 97 -1.21 2.00 -9.49
C GLY A 97 -2.32 3.03 -9.20
N MET A 98 -3.60 2.61 -9.26
CA MET A 98 -4.73 3.47 -8.87
C MET A 98 -4.73 3.79 -7.38
N VAL A 99 -4.30 2.86 -6.51
CA VAL A 99 -4.09 3.16 -5.09
C VAL A 99 -3.00 4.21 -4.90
N GLY A 100 -1.87 4.09 -5.61
CA GLY A 100 -0.81 5.12 -5.59
C GLY A 100 -1.28 6.48 -6.13
N GLN A 101 -2.16 6.49 -7.14
CA GLN A 101 -2.81 7.70 -7.63
C GLN A 101 -3.67 8.37 -6.54
N ALA A 102 -4.43 7.59 -5.78
CA ALA A 102 -5.22 8.09 -4.66
C ALA A 102 -4.33 8.64 -3.53
N GLU A 103 -3.20 8.01 -3.22
CA GLU A 103 -2.24 8.55 -2.24
C GLU A 103 -1.65 9.90 -2.70
N CYS A 104 -1.39 10.07 -4.00
CA CYS A 104 -0.97 11.38 -4.53
C CYS A 104 -2.06 12.44 -4.30
N LEU A 105 -3.33 12.10 -4.55
CA LEU A 105 -4.46 13.00 -4.35
C LEU A 105 -4.65 13.34 -2.86
N GLU A 106 -4.47 12.37 -1.97
CA GLU A 106 -4.50 12.58 -0.52
C GLU A 106 -3.48 13.62 -0.08
N ARG A 107 -2.23 13.53 -0.57
CA ARG A 107 -1.17 14.52 -0.30
C ARG A 107 -1.45 15.90 -0.89
N GLU A 108 -2.29 15.97 -1.90
CA GLU A 108 -2.80 17.22 -2.47
C GLU A 108 -4.09 17.71 -1.78
N SER A 109 -4.52 17.06 -0.69
CA SER A 109 -5.78 17.32 0.03
C SER A 109 -7.05 17.17 -0.83
N LYS A 110 -6.98 16.39 -1.91
CA LYS A 110 -8.11 16.05 -2.79
C LYS A 110 -8.79 14.76 -2.33
N TYR A 111 -9.26 14.76 -1.09
CA TYR A 111 -9.74 13.56 -0.41
C TYR A 111 -10.94 12.91 -1.13
N THR A 112 -11.90 13.69 -1.63
CA THR A 112 -13.06 13.16 -2.37
C THR A 112 -12.64 12.44 -3.65
N GLU A 113 -11.76 13.06 -4.45
CA GLU A 113 -11.25 12.44 -5.68
C GLU A 113 -10.46 11.16 -5.37
N ALA A 114 -9.68 11.15 -4.29
CA ALA A 114 -8.93 9.97 -3.84
C ALA A 114 -9.88 8.82 -3.46
N VAL A 115 -10.93 9.11 -2.67
CA VAL A 115 -11.93 8.12 -2.26
C VAL A 115 -12.69 7.55 -3.46
N ASP A 116 -13.03 8.37 -4.45
CA ASP A 116 -13.69 7.91 -5.69
C ASP A 116 -12.83 6.92 -6.47
N ILE A 117 -11.52 7.14 -6.54
CA ILE A 117 -10.58 6.20 -7.17
C ILE A 117 -10.50 4.90 -6.35
N LEU A 118 -10.40 5.00 -5.04
CA LEU A 118 -10.30 3.83 -4.17
C LEU A 118 -11.58 2.98 -4.17
N ASN A 119 -12.76 3.61 -4.31
CA ASN A 119 -14.02 2.89 -4.51
C ASN A 119 -13.97 2.05 -5.78
N LYS A 120 -13.48 2.61 -6.90
CA LYS A 120 -13.30 1.85 -8.15
C LYS A 120 -12.31 0.70 -7.97
N VAL A 121 -11.24 0.90 -7.21
CA VAL A 121 -10.30 -0.19 -6.89
C VAL A 121 -11.00 -1.32 -6.15
N VAL A 122 -11.80 -1.01 -5.14
CA VAL A 122 -12.56 -2.00 -4.37
C VAL A 122 -13.60 -2.73 -5.25
N GLU A 123 -14.26 -2.01 -6.15
CA GLU A 123 -15.26 -2.58 -7.09
C GLU A 123 -14.63 -3.52 -8.13
N GLU A 124 -13.41 -3.20 -8.59
CA GLU A 124 -12.71 -3.94 -9.66
C GLU A 124 -11.78 -5.04 -9.14
N ALA A 125 -11.35 -4.98 -7.88
CA ALA A 125 -10.47 -5.97 -7.26
C ALA A 125 -11.20 -7.30 -7.02
N ARG A 126 -10.48 -8.41 -7.21
CA ARG A 126 -11.01 -9.74 -6.91
C ARG A 126 -10.76 -10.09 -5.45
N ALA A 127 -11.46 -11.09 -4.93
CA ALA A 127 -11.26 -11.56 -3.56
C ALA A 127 -9.82 -12.06 -3.31
N GLU A 128 -9.16 -12.60 -4.33
CA GLU A 128 -7.77 -13.05 -4.28
C GLU A 128 -6.77 -11.89 -4.21
N ASP A 129 -7.17 -10.69 -4.62
CA ASP A 129 -6.36 -9.47 -4.58
C ASP A 129 -6.43 -8.82 -3.18
N SER A 130 -6.43 -9.66 -2.13
CA SER A 130 -6.73 -9.26 -0.75
C SER A 130 -5.79 -8.19 -0.21
N ARG A 131 -4.53 -8.16 -0.65
CA ARG A 131 -3.59 -7.09 -0.26
C ARG A 131 -3.99 -5.75 -0.86
N ILE A 132 -4.43 -5.72 -2.11
CA ILE A 132 -4.90 -4.51 -2.80
C ILE A 132 -6.17 -4.00 -2.14
N LEU A 133 -7.12 -4.90 -1.83
CA LEU A 133 -8.33 -4.56 -1.09
C LEU A 133 -8.01 -3.97 0.30
N ALA A 134 -7.12 -4.61 1.06
CA ALA A 134 -6.71 -4.13 2.38
C ALA A 134 -6.07 -2.73 2.29
N LEU A 135 -5.18 -2.52 1.32
CA LEU A 135 -4.53 -1.24 1.10
C LEU A 135 -5.52 -0.16 0.64
N ALA A 136 -6.48 -0.51 -0.23
CA ALA A 136 -7.50 0.43 -0.68
C ALA A 136 -8.39 0.90 0.48
N TYR A 137 -8.89 -0.01 1.31
CA TYR A 137 -9.67 0.35 2.49
C TYR A 137 -8.86 1.14 3.52
N LEU A 138 -7.59 0.81 3.72
CA LEU A 138 -6.68 1.57 4.57
C LEU A 138 -6.57 3.02 4.09
N LYS A 139 -6.28 3.22 2.79
CA LYS A 139 -6.15 4.56 2.19
C LYS A 139 -7.47 5.33 2.14
N GLN A 140 -8.61 4.64 2.03
CA GLN A 140 -9.92 5.27 2.18
C GLN A 140 -10.08 5.81 3.60
N GLY A 141 -9.71 5.02 4.60
CA GLY A 141 -9.66 5.43 5.99
C GLY A 141 -8.76 6.66 6.19
N ASP A 142 -7.58 6.68 5.58
CA ASP A 142 -6.64 7.81 5.66
C ASP A 142 -7.28 9.09 5.11
N CYS A 143 -7.81 9.03 3.89
CA CYS A 143 -8.47 10.18 3.24
C CYS A 143 -9.67 10.70 4.04
N LEU A 144 -10.54 9.81 4.52
CA LEU A 144 -11.76 10.16 5.25
C LEU A 144 -11.44 10.71 6.66
N ALA A 145 -10.38 10.21 7.29
CA ALA A 145 -9.90 10.72 8.56
C ALA A 145 -9.28 12.11 8.40
N ALA A 146 -8.48 12.32 7.34
CA ALA A 146 -7.84 13.60 7.03
C ALA A 146 -8.83 14.71 6.67
N ASP A 147 -9.92 14.37 5.96
CA ASP A 147 -11.02 15.31 5.68
C ASP A 147 -11.77 15.75 6.97
N GLY A 148 -11.79 14.91 8.00
CA GLY A 148 -12.33 15.23 9.32
C GLY A 148 -13.87 15.31 9.42
N GLN A 149 -14.58 15.37 8.29
CA GLN A 149 -16.05 15.41 8.27
C GLN A 149 -16.67 14.01 8.30
N HIS A 150 -15.91 13.00 7.84
CA HIS A 150 -16.39 11.65 7.60
C HIS A 150 -15.79 10.60 8.55
N VAL A 151 -15.52 10.98 9.81
CA VAL A 151 -14.85 10.13 10.82
C VAL A 151 -15.48 8.73 10.96
N LYS A 152 -16.81 8.62 10.94
CA LYS A 152 -17.50 7.31 11.00
C LYS A 152 -17.24 6.45 9.77
N ALA A 153 -17.18 7.05 8.59
CA ALA A 153 -16.85 6.35 7.36
C ALA A 153 -15.37 5.92 7.36
N ALA A 154 -14.47 6.76 7.89
CA ALA A 154 -13.07 6.39 8.09
C ALA A 154 -12.93 5.15 8.97
N ILE A 155 -13.62 5.13 10.12
CA ILE A 155 -13.68 3.96 11.01
C ILE A 155 -14.20 2.72 10.27
N LEU A 156 -15.28 2.85 9.49
CA LEU A 156 -15.81 1.72 8.72
C LEU A 156 -14.79 1.20 7.70
N ALA A 157 -14.04 2.07 7.04
CA ALA A 157 -13.00 1.68 6.09
C ALA A 157 -11.90 0.87 6.79
N TYR A 158 -11.34 1.37 7.91
CA TYR A 158 -10.35 0.62 8.68
C TYR A 158 -10.89 -0.70 9.25
N LEU A 159 -12.17 -0.75 9.62
CA LEU A 159 -12.80 -1.98 10.08
C LEU A 159 -12.84 -3.06 8.99
N HIS A 160 -12.96 -2.72 7.70
CA HIS A 160 -12.88 -3.74 6.65
C HIS A 160 -11.55 -4.48 6.71
N VAL A 161 -10.45 -3.76 6.97
CA VAL A 161 -9.11 -4.36 7.12
C VAL A 161 -9.04 -5.26 8.36
N ASP A 162 -9.56 -4.80 9.50
CA ASP A 162 -9.51 -5.51 10.79
C ASP A 162 -10.41 -6.76 10.82
N VAL A 163 -11.65 -6.67 10.33
CA VAL A 163 -12.66 -7.72 10.56
C VAL A 163 -12.69 -8.78 9.47
N ILE A 164 -12.20 -8.49 8.26
CA ILE A 164 -12.22 -9.45 7.14
C ILE A 164 -10.93 -10.29 7.22
N PRO A 165 -11.00 -11.61 7.48
CA PRO A 165 -9.80 -12.41 7.75
C PRO A 165 -8.75 -12.41 6.63
N SER A 166 -9.19 -12.35 5.37
CA SER A 166 -8.27 -12.28 4.23
C SER A 166 -7.53 -10.94 4.11
N LEU A 167 -8.09 -9.85 4.67
CA LEU A 167 -7.46 -8.54 4.70
C LEU A 167 -6.56 -8.41 5.95
N ALA A 168 -7.06 -8.85 7.11
CA ALA A 168 -6.32 -8.86 8.37
C ALA A 168 -5.05 -9.75 8.33
N ALA A 169 -4.98 -10.70 7.39
CA ALA A 169 -3.80 -11.51 7.14
C ALA A 169 -2.56 -10.70 6.71
N HIS A 170 -2.75 -9.48 6.18
CA HIS A 170 -1.65 -8.56 5.84
C HIS A 170 -1.25 -7.77 7.08
N ALA A 171 -0.35 -8.35 7.87
CA ALA A 171 0.02 -7.87 9.21
C ALA A 171 0.45 -6.40 9.26
N ASP A 172 1.16 -5.90 8.24
CA ASP A 172 1.59 -4.52 8.13
C ASP A 172 0.41 -3.54 8.03
N LEU A 173 -0.53 -3.85 7.14
CA LEU A 173 -1.74 -3.03 6.90
C LEU A 173 -2.73 -3.14 8.07
N HIS A 174 -2.86 -4.33 8.65
CA HIS A 174 -3.73 -4.55 9.79
C HIS A 174 -3.23 -3.80 11.04
N ALA A 175 -1.91 -3.82 11.31
CA ALA A 175 -1.33 -3.06 12.40
C ALA A 175 -1.59 -1.55 12.26
N GLU A 176 -1.49 -1.01 11.04
CA GLU A 176 -1.80 0.40 10.74
C GLU A 176 -3.29 0.72 10.95
N ALA A 177 -4.18 -0.14 10.47
CA ALA A 177 -5.62 0.01 10.67
C ALA A 177 -6.00 0.03 12.15
N LEU A 178 -5.45 -0.89 12.96
CA LEU A 178 -5.67 -0.92 14.41
C LEU A 178 -5.16 0.35 15.10
N TYR A 179 -3.99 0.85 14.69
CA TYR A 179 -3.46 2.11 15.20
C TYR A 179 -4.41 3.27 14.90
N ASN A 180 -4.92 3.38 13.69
CA ASN A 180 -5.88 4.43 13.33
C ASN A 180 -7.22 4.27 14.04
N LEU A 181 -7.74 3.05 14.16
CA LEU A 181 -8.96 2.74 14.93
C LEU A 181 -8.82 3.14 16.40
N SER A 182 -7.67 2.87 17.03
CA SER A 182 -7.45 3.24 18.44
C SER A 182 -7.65 4.73 18.70
N LYS A 183 -7.30 5.59 17.74
CA LYS A 183 -7.46 7.05 17.82
C LYS A 183 -8.87 7.48 17.47
N LEU A 184 -9.42 6.98 16.37
CA LEU A 184 -10.71 7.43 15.83
C LEU A 184 -11.89 7.01 16.71
N TRP A 185 -11.81 5.86 17.38
CA TRP A 185 -12.86 5.45 18.33
C TRP A 185 -13.03 6.42 19.50
N LEU A 186 -11.95 7.05 19.98
CA LEU A 186 -12.04 8.09 21.01
C LEU A 186 -12.78 9.32 20.49
N ALA A 187 -12.51 9.73 19.25
CA ALA A 187 -13.16 10.89 18.62
C ALA A 187 -14.67 10.74 18.48
N VAL A 188 -15.21 9.51 18.51
CA VAL A 188 -16.64 9.22 18.45
C VAL A 188 -17.21 8.71 19.78
N ASN A 189 -16.54 8.98 20.90
CA ASN A 189 -16.93 8.60 22.27
C ASN A 189 -17.12 7.08 22.47
N GLN A 190 -16.22 6.28 21.90
CA GLN A 190 -16.18 4.81 22.06
C GLN A 190 -14.86 4.35 22.71
N PRO A 191 -14.57 4.75 23.96
CA PRO A 191 -13.27 4.50 24.59
C PRO A 191 -12.94 3.01 24.77
N GLN A 192 -13.93 2.15 24.97
CA GLN A 192 -13.69 0.70 25.06
C GLN A 192 -13.15 0.14 23.74
N ARG A 193 -13.75 0.53 22.60
CA ARG A 193 -13.29 0.08 21.27
C ARG A 193 -11.89 0.59 20.94
N SER A 194 -11.56 1.80 21.42
CA SER A 194 -10.20 2.34 21.35
C SER A 194 -9.19 1.48 22.11
N ALA A 195 -9.54 1.10 23.35
CA ALA A 195 -8.70 0.25 24.19
C ALA A 195 -8.52 -1.16 23.59
N ASP A 196 -9.59 -1.74 23.05
CA ASP A 196 -9.56 -3.04 22.39
C ASP A 196 -8.62 -3.02 21.17
N ALA A 197 -8.73 -2.00 20.30
CA ALA A 197 -7.85 -1.83 19.14
C ALA A 197 -6.38 -1.66 19.55
N SER A 198 -6.12 -0.85 20.58
CA SER A 198 -4.75 -0.65 21.13
C SER A 198 -4.17 -1.95 21.68
N THR A 199 -4.98 -2.73 22.41
CA THR A 199 -4.57 -4.00 23.00
C THR A 199 -4.27 -5.04 21.92
N SER A 200 -5.12 -5.14 20.90
CA SER A 200 -4.89 -6.00 19.73
C SER A 200 -3.59 -5.64 19.01
N LEU A 201 -3.33 -4.35 18.80
CA LEU A 201 -2.10 -3.87 18.17
C LEU A 201 -0.86 -4.26 19.00
N GLN A 202 -0.86 -4.00 20.30
CA GLN A 202 0.26 -4.31 21.18
C GLN A 202 0.49 -5.82 21.35
N THR A 203 -0.58 -6.61 21.35
CA THR A 203 -0.50 -8.07 21.56
C THR A 203 -0.05 -8.80 20.30
N ASN A 204 -0.63 -8.45 19.14
CA ASN A 204 -0.39 -9.17 17.89
C ASN A 204 0.79 -8.62 17.09
N TYR A 205 1.13 -7.33 17.27
CA TYR A 205 2.13 -6.64 16.44
C TYR A 205 3.09 -5.78 17.30
N SER A 206 3.54 -6.32 18.43
CA SER A 206 4.40 -5.62 19.41
C SER A 206 5.68 -5.00 18.84
N THR A 207 6.22 -5.55 17.75
CA THR A 207 7.44 -5.05 17.09
C THR A 207 7.17 -4.09 15.93
N SER A 208 5.91 -3.88 15.55
CA SER A 208 5.55 -2.97 14.46
C SER A 208 5.85 -1.52 14.81
N GLU A 209 6.11 -0.69 13.80
CA GLU A 209 6.25 0.76 14.00
C GLU A 209 4.98 1.38 14.61
N TRP A 210 3.81 0.80 14.31
CA TRP A 210 2.51 1.27 14.77
C TRP A 210 2.31 1.03 16.26
N ALA A 211 2.74 -0.14 16.76
CA ALA A 211 2.76 -0.40 18.20
C ALA A 211 3.75 0.53 18.93
N GLN A 212 4.89 0.86 18.30
CA GLN A 212 5.83 1.83 18.88
C GLN A 212 5.24 3.24 18.95
N LYS A 213 4.52 3.68 17.91
CA LYS A 213 3.82 4.98 17.86
C LYS A 213 2.70 5.11 18.90
N LEU A 214 2.11 4.02 19.39
CA LEU A 214 1.14 4.07 20.50
C LEU A 214 1.77 4.41 21.85
N ASN A 215 3.04 4.06 22.03
CA ASN A 215 3.73 4.17 23.32
C ASN A 215 4.51 5.50 23.47
N GLN A 216 4.45 6.37 22.46
CA GLN A 216 5.06 7.70 22.42
C GLN A 216 4.02 8.78 22.73
#